data_AF-U6KIL9-F1
#
_entry.id   AF-U6KIL9-F1
#
_cell.length_a   1.000
_cell.length_b   1.000
_cell.length_c   1.000
_cell.angle_alpha   90.00
_cell.angle_beta   90.00
_cell.angle_gamma   90.00
#
_symmetry.space_group_name_H-M   'P 1'
#
loop_
_entity.id
_entity.type
_entity.pdbx_description
1 polymer ?
#
loop_
_entity_poly.entity_id
_entity_poly.type
_entity_poly.pdbx_seq_one_letter_code
_entity_poly.pdbx_strand_id
1 'polypeptide(L)'
;MASQDSSDSKTVSGRAISLGLEPFCFRQFDDPKYPGTRIPLDKDAFMKEKTLQELEYLRSPLLKRTYLTSDLILYSREQVAKENAAMTKSVEIVDTTQPEWFIVAIKAQDEPFELPMNPITIMRNALLEEGGSGVPLNREAYARAVEYWSKHVVVQDDSE
;
A
#
# COMPACT_ATOMS: atom_id res chain seq x y z
N MET A 1 15.54 -23.59 -46.40
CA MET A 1 14.67 -24.10 -45.31
C MET A 1 15.44 -24.03 -44.01
N ALA A 2 14.74 -23.65 -42.93
CA ALA A 2 15.21 -23.29 -41.59
C ALA A 2 15.81 -21.88 -41.46
N SER A 3 15.41 -21.01 -40.54
CA SER A 3 14.15 -20.72 -39.83
C SER A 3 14.48 -19.39 -39.13
N GLN A 4 13.72 -18.34 -39.41
CA GLN A 4 13.86 -17.06 -38.72
C GLN A 4 13.27 -17.22 -37.33
N ASP A 5 14.09 -17.11 -36.29
CA ASP A 5 13.63 -16.93 -34.92
C ASP A 5 13.18 -15.47 -34.76
N SER A 6 11.87 -15.26 -34.81
CA SER A 6 11.24 -14.01 -34.43
C SER A 6 11.23 -13.91 -32.91
N SER A 7 12.12 -13.09 -32.35
CA SER A 7 12.00 -12.66 -30.96
C SER A 7 10.80 -11.73 -30.82
N ASP A 8 9.66 -12.31 -30.46
CA ASP A 8 8.47 -11.58 -30.01
C ASP A 8 8.84 -10.70 -28.81
N SER A 9 9.08 -9.43 -29.09
CA SER A 9 9.02 -8.35 -28.11
C SER A 9 7.61 -8.32 -27.53
N LYS A 10 7.42 -8.98 -26.38
CA LYS A 10 6.21 -8.82 -25.57
C LYS A 10 6.16 -7.39 -25.07
N THR A 11 5.52 -6.55 -25.87
CA THR A 11 5.13 -5.20 -25.50
C THR A 11 4.18 -5.31 -24.32
N VAL A 12 4.68 -5.10 -23.10
CA VAL A 12 3.83 -4.86 -21.94
C VAL A 12 3.08 -3.58 -22.25
N SER A 13 1.77 -3.69 -22.49
CA SER A 13 0.88 -2.55 -22.73
C SER A 13 1.01 -1.59 -21.55
N GLY A 14 1.73 -0.48 -21.76
CA GLY A 14 2.00 0.54 -20.75
C GLY A 14 0.78 1.39 -20.45
N ARG A 15 -0.26 0.78 -19.89
CA ARG A 15 -1.38 1.53 -19.30
C ARG A 15 -0.90 2.15 -17.99
N ALA A 16 -0.96 3.47 -17.89
CA ALA A 16 -0.69 4.17 -16.65
C ALA A 16 -1.64 3.66 -15.55
N ILE A 17 -1.06 3.22 -14.43
CA ILE A 17 -1.82 2.75 -13.26
C ILE A 17 -2.52 3.96 -12.65
N SER A 18 -3.84 3.89 -12.44
CA SER A 18 -4.58 4.95 -11.73
C SER A 18 -4.54 4.71 -10.22
N LEU A 19 -4.05 5.70 -9.48
CA LEU A 19 -3.84 5.63 -8.04
C LEU A 19 -4.73 6.63 -7.30
N GLY A 20 -5.44 6.15 -6.28
CA GLY A 20 -6.22 6.95 -5.33
C GLY A 20 -5.66 6.88 -3.92
N LEU A 21 -6.19 7.73 -3.03
CA LEU A 21 -5.92 7.67 -1.60
C LEU A 21 -7.20 7.25 -0.88
N GLU A 22 -7.14 6.15 -0.14
CA GLU A 22 -8.30 5.65 0.60
C GLU A 22 -8.52 6.47 1.88
N PRO A 23 -9.76 6.84 2.24
CA PRO A 23 -10.06 7.62 3.46
C PRO A 23 -9.45 7.11 4.77
N PHE A 24 -9.29 5.80 4.95
CA PHE A 24 -8.59 5.17 6.07
C PHE A 24 -7.13 5.61 6.17
N CYS A 25 -6.50 6.00 5.06
CA CYS A 25 -5.14 6.53 5.06
C CYS A 25 -5.08 8.00 5.52
N PHE A 26 -6.21 8.74 5.54
CA PHE A 26 -6.24 10.17 5.85
C PHE A 26 -5.74 10.49 7.26
N ARG A 27 -5.94 9.59 8.23
CA ARG A 27 -5.38 9.72 9.58
C ARG A 27 -3.86 9.92 9.61
N GLN A 28 -3.11 9.44 8.62
CA GLN A 28 -1.66 9.68 8.55
C GLN A 28 -1.30 11.14 8.22
N PHE A 29 -2.27 11.90 7.70
CA PHE A 29 -2.14 13.31 7.35
C PHE A 29 -2.82 14.20 8.40
N ASP A 30 -3.96 13.75 8.91
CA ASP A 30 -4.88 14.59 9.70
C ASP A 30 -4.76 14.39 11.21
N ASP A 31 -4.37 13.19 11.67
CA ASP A 31 -4.25 12.90 13.09
C ASP A 31 -2.83 13.23 13.58
N PRO A 32 -2.65 14.32 14.34
CA PRO A 32 -1.33 14.68 14.87
C PRO A 32 -0.82 13.64 15.85
N LYS A 33 -1.65 12.77 16.42
CA LYS A 33 -1.24 11.69 17.33
C LYS A 33 -1.19 10.33 16.64
N TYR A 34 -1.26 10.28 15.31
CA TYR A 34 -1.20 9.03 14.57
C TYR A 34 0.11 8.26 14.90
N PRO A 35 0.02 7.01 15.36
CA PRO A 35 1.20 6.22 15.67
C PRO A 35 1.94 5.82 14.38
N GLY A 36 3.25 6.08 14.34
CA GLY A 36 4.11 5.76 13.20
C GLY A 36 4.22 6.90 12.20
N THR A 37 4.05 6.60 10.91
CA THR A 37 4.33 7.55 9.83
C THR A 37 3.25 8.63 9.72
N ARG A 38 3.61 9.86 10.09
CA ARG A 38 2.84 11.09 9.83
C ARG A 38 3.35 11.77 8.56
N ILE A 39 2.44 12.23 7.71
CA ILE A 39 2.74 12.88 6.43
C ILE A 39 2.43 14.39 6.55
N PRO A 40 3.46 15.25 6.62
CA PRO A 40 3.27 16.70 6.81
C PRO A 40 3.01 17.42 5.48
N LEU A 41 2.20 16.83 4.61
CA LEU A 41 1.84 17.37 3.30
C LEU A 41 0.34 17.39 3.14
N ASP A 42 -0.14 18.27 2.28
CA ASP A 42 -1.50 18.18 1.77
C ASP A 42 -1.68 16.89 0.96
N LYS A 43 -2.87 16.27 1.03
CA LYS A 43 -3.17 14.98 0.39
C LYS A 43 -3.09 15.08 -1.13
N ASP A 44 -3.62 16.14 -1.73
CA ASP A 44 -3.59 16.34 -3.19
C ASP A 44 -2.16 16.61 -3.65
N ALA A 45 -1.41 17.40 -2.88
CA ALA A 45 0.01 17.62 -3.13
C ALA A 45 0.81 16.30 -3.08
N PHE A 46 0.57 15.46 -2.06
CA PHE A 46 1.20 14.14 -1.94
C PHE A 46 0.86 13.23 -3.12
N MET A 47 -0.43 13.13 -3.49
CA MET A 47 -0.86 12.28 -4.60
C MET A 47 -0.30 12.76 -5.94
N LYS A 48 -0.20 14.07 -6.14
CA LYS A 48 0.43 14.66 -7.32
C LYS A 48 1.92 14.32 -7.38
N GLU A 49 2.65 14.46 -6.27
CA GLU A 49 4.08 14.10 -6.21
C GLU A 49 4.30 12.62 -6.56
N LYS A 50 3.49 11.72 -5.99
CA LYS A 50 3.61 10.27 -6.25
C LYS A 50 3.29 9.90 -7.68
N THR A 51 2.25 10.50 -8.25
CA THR A 51 1.91 10.31 -9.67
C THR A 51 3.03 10.80 -10.58
N LEU A 52 3.66 11.94 -10.25
CA LEU A 52 4.78 12.48 -11.03
C LEU A 52 6.05 11.63 -10.92
N GLN A 53 6.38 11.13 -9.72
CA GLN A 53 7.50 10.21 -9.49
C GLN A 53 7.37 8.94 -10.33
N GLU A 54 6.17 8.36 -10.43
CA GLU A 54 5.91 7.19 -11.26
C GLU A 54 6.14 7.49 -12.76
N LEU A 55 5.63 8.62 -13.25
CA LEU A 55 5.84 9.06 -14.63
C LEU A 55 7.32 9.32 -14.95
N GLU A 56 8.10 9.82 -13.99
CA GLU A 56 9.54 10.06 -14.17
C GLU A 56 10.34 8.75 -14.13
N TYR A 57 9.98 7.81 -13.26
CA TYR A 57 10.57 6.46 -13.21
C TYR A 57 10.39 5.71 -14.53
N LEU A 58 9.17 5.73 -15.09
CA LEU A 58 8.88 5.13 -16.40
C LEU A 58 9.65 5.79 -17.55
N ARG A 59 10.14 7.02 -17.38
CA ARG A 59 10.85 7.78 -18.43
C ARG A 59 12.37 7.64 -18.36
N SER A 60 12.96 7.20 -17.25
CA SER A 60 14.41 7.07 -17.10
C SER A 60 14.82 5.87 -16.24
N PRO A 61 15.35 4.78 -16.84
CA PRO A 61 15.85 3.63 -16.09
C PRO A 61 17.15 3.91 -15.31
N LEU A 62 17.69 5.13 -15.40
CA LEU A 62 18.96 5.54 -14.77
C LEU A 62 18.78 6.39 -13.51
N LEU A 63 17.53 6.68 -13.09
CA LEU A 63 17.29 7.49 -11.89
C LEU A 63 17.68 6.67 -10.65
N LYS A 64 18.87 6.96 -10.10
CA LYS A 64 19.33 6.40 -8.84
C LYS A 64 18.40 6.87 -7.72
N ARG A 65 17.91 5.90 -6.95
CA ARG A 65 16.98 6.06 -5.83
C ARG A 65 17.63 6.88 -4.71
N THR A 66 17.45 8.19 -4.78
CA THR A 66 17.55 9.08 -3.63
C THR A 66 16.16 9.17 -3.01
N TYR A 67 16.09 9.30 -1.69
CA TYR A 67 14.90 9.58 -0.85
C TYR A 67 14.21 8.36 -0.20
N LEU A 68 14.03 8.51 1.12
CA LEU A 68 13.21 7.76 2.09
C LEU A 68 12.32 6.71 1.45
N THR A 69 12.66 5.43 1.63
CA THR A 69 11.89 4.28 1.17
C THR A 69 10.56 4.22 1.92
N SER A 70 9.57 4.98 1.45
CA SER A 70 8.20 4.83 1.93
C SER A 70 7.60 3.61 1.25
N ASP A 71 7.20 2.62 2.04
CA ASP A 71 6.44 1.47 1.58
C ASP A 71 4.96 1.89 1.45
N LEU A 72 4.40 1.75 0.26
CA LEU A 72 3.02 2.10 -0.06
C LEU A 72 2.19 0.82 -0.10
N ILE A 73 1.27 0.69 0.85
CA ILE A 73 0.37 -0.45 0.89
C ILE A 73 -0.83 -0.12 0.01
N LEU A 74 -1.00 -0.90 -1.06
CA LEU A 74 -2.03 -0.68 -2.08
C LEU A 74 -3.10 -1.77 -2.04
N TYR A 75 -4.36 -1.38 -2.02
CA TYR A 75 -5.50 -2.27 -2.27
C TYR A 75 -6.12 -1.98 -3.62
N SER A 76 -6.61 -3.02 -4.30
CA SER A 76 -7.39 -2.83 -5.50
C SER A 76 -8.78 -2.28 -5.16
N ARG A 77 -9.44 -1.64 -6.12
CA ARG A 77 -10.82 -1.15 -5.94
C ARG A 77 -11.80 -2.25 -5.49
N GLU A 78 -11.59 -3.48 -5.94
CA GLU A 78 -12.41 -4.64 -5.56
C GLU A 78 -12.20 -5.01 -4.10
N GLN A 79 -10.95 -5.02 -3.63
CA GLN A 79 -10.65 -5.28 -2.22
C GLN A 79 -11.23 -4.18 -1.32
N VAL A 80 -11.13 -2.91 -1.72
CA VAL A 80 -11.75 -1.79 -1.00
C VAL A 80 -13.27 -1.95 -0.95
N ALA A 81 -13.93 -2.29 -2.07
CA ALA A 81 -15.37 -2.51 -2.11
C ALA A 81 -15.80 -3.66 -1.19
N LYS A 82 -15.06 -4.76 -1.19
CA LYS A 82 -15.30 -5.93 -0.35
C LYS A 82 -15.20 -5.60 1.15
N GLU A 83 -14.15 -4.91 1.57
CA GLU A 83 -13.97 -4.52 2.98
C GLU A 83 -15.04 -3.52 3.42
N ASN A 84 -15.36 -2.53 2.58
CA ASN A 84 -16.42 -1.56 2.86
C ASN A 84 -17.79 -2.24 3.03
N ALA A 85 -18.12 -3.20 2.17
CA ALA A 85 -19.36 -3.96 2.24
C ALA A 85 -19.45 -4.77 3.54
N ALA A 86 -18.36 -5.45 3.93
CA ALA A 86 -18.29 -6.21 5.17
C ALA A 86 -18.43 -5.32 6.41
N MET A 87 -17.70 -4.20 6.47
CA MET A 87 -17.73 -3.27 7.60
C MET A 87 -19.10 -2.59 7.77
N THR A 88 -19.76 -2.24 6.66
CA THR A 88 -21.06 -1.55 6.69
C THR A 88 -22.25 -2.50 6.64
N LYS A 89 -22.01 -3.82 6.56
CA LYS A 89 -23.03 -4.86 6.34
C LYS A 89 -23.95 -4.53 5.16
N SER A 90 -23.35 -4.02 4.09
CA SER A 90 -24.02 -3.62 2.85
C SER A 90 -23.64 -4.52 1.69
N VAL A 91 -24.23 -4.26 0.51
CA VAL A 91 -23.91 -5.00 -0.71
C VAL A 91 -22.58 -4.51 -1.26
N GLU A 92 -21.74 -5.43 -1.72
CA GLU A 92 -20.50 -5.10 -2.42
C GLU A 92 -20.80 -4.40 -3.75
N ILE A 93 -20.32 -3.15 -3.88
CA ILE A 93 -20.46 -2.34 -5.08
C ILE A 93 -19.07 -1.88 -5.50
N VAL A 94 -18.59 -2.38 -6.64
CA VAL A 94 -17.34 -1.94 -7.24
C VAL A 94 -17.60 -0.76 -8.16
N ASP A 95 -17.19 0.44 -7.73
CA ASP A 95 -17.24 1.64 -8.57
C ASP A 95 -16.06 1.64 -9.56
N THR A 96 -16.35 1.30 -10.82
CA THR A 96 -15.34 1.23 -11.89
C THR A 96 -14.89 2.60 -12.38
N THR A 97 -15.55 3.69 -11.95
CA THR A 97 -15.12 5.06 -12.26
C THR A 97 -13.98 5.54 -11.36
N GLN A 98 -13.77 4.87 -10.22
CA GLN A 98 -12.68 5.14 -9.30
C GLN A 98 -11.31 4.63 -9.80
N PRO A 99 -10.20 5.06 -9.17
CA PRO A 99 -8.88 4.49 -9.39
C PRO A 99 -8.83 2.96 -9.25
N GLU A 100 -7.88 2.33 -9.94
CA GLU A 100 -7.70 0.88 -9.89
C GLU A 100 -7.07 0.43 -8.58
N TRP A 101 -6.14 1.25 -8.07
CA TRP A 101 -5.41 1.02 -6.84
C TRP A 101 -5.58 2.19 -5.89
N PHE A 102 -5.64 1.88 -4.61
CA PHE A 102 -5.76 2.84 -3.54
C PHE A 102 -4.65 2.65 -2.52
N ILE A 103 -3.98 3.73 -2.15
CA ILE A 103 -3.08 3.76 -1.00
C ILE A 103 -3.94 3.66 0.27
N VAL A 104 -3.76 2.59 1.04
CA VAL A 104 -4.49 2.36 2.31
C VAL A 104 -3.61 2.61 3.53
N ALA A 105 -2.29 2.56 3.37
CA ALA A 105 -1.33 2.91 4.40
C ALA A 105 0.03 3.25 3.78
N ILE A 106 0.78 4.10 4.48
CA ILE A 106 2.12 4.55 4.11
C ILE A 106 3.06 4.25 5.28
N LYS A 107 4.19 3.60 5.03
CA LYS A 107 5.22 3.34 6.04
C LYS A 107 6.53 3.97 5.61
N ALA A 108 6.93 5.04 6.28
CA ALA A 108 8.28 5.55 6.16
C ALA A 108 9.25 4.60 6.87
N GLN A 109 10.26 4.13 6.15
CA GLN A 109 11.29 3.24 6.65
C GLN A 109 12.60 3.49 5.90
N ASP A 110 13.72 3.08 6.49
CA ASP A 110 15.05 3.17 5.88
C ASP A 110 15.45 1.87 5.16
N GLU A 111 14.65 0.82 5.29
CA GLU A 111 14.93 -0.49 4.72
C GLU A 111 14.46 -0.60 3.25
N PRO A 112 15.27 -1.20 2.36
CA PRO A 112 14.93 -1.37 0.95
C PRO A 112 13.97 -2.55 0.67
N PHE A 113 13.42 -3.17 1.72
CA PHE A 113 12.52 -4.33 1.63
C PHE A 113 11.28 -4.12 2.51
N GLU A 114 10.17 -4.80 2.20
CA GLU A 114 8.93 -4.72 2.98
C GLU A 114 9.14 -5.24 4.41
N LEU A 115 8.90 -4.38 5.41
CA LEU A 115 8.91 -4.78 6.81
C LEU A 115 7.68 -5.64 7.14
N PRO A 116 7.81 -6.71 7.94
CA PRO A 116 6.68 -7.54 8.29
C PRO A 116 5.59 -6.71 8.98
N MET A 117 4.32 -6.99 8.68
CA MET A 117 3.20 -6.34 9.37
C MET A 117 3.24 -6.62 10.87
N ASN A 118 2.70 -5.71 11.68
CA ASN A 118 2.51 -5.96 13.12
C ASN A 118 1.74 -7.26 13.34
N PRO A 119 2.10 -8.09 14.35
CA PRO A 119 1.41 -9.37 14.59
C PRO A 119 -0.11 -9.23 14.75
N ILE A 120 -0.57 -8.16 15.41
CA ILE A 120 -1.99 -7.86 15.56
C ILE A 120 -2.68 -7.56 14.22
N THR A 121 -1.98 -6.92 13.27
CA THR A 121 -2.50 -6.68 11.91
C THR A 121 -2.71 -8.00 11.18
N ILE A 122 -1.76 -8.94 11.28
CA ILE A 122 -1.90 -10.27 10.66
C ILE A 122 -3.09 -11.03 11.26
N MET A 123 -3.29 -10.95 12.58
CA MET A 123 -4.45 -11.57 13.24
C MET A 123 -5.76 -10.92 12.79
N ARG A 124 -5.86 -9.59 12.84
CA ARG A 124 -7.06 -8.84 12.43
C ARG A 124 -7.39 -9.11 10.97
N ASN A 125 -6.40 -9.24 10.09
CA ASN A 125 -6.62 -9.49 8.66
C ASN A 125 -7.41 -10.78 8.38
N ALA A 126 -7.43 -11.75 9.30
CA ALA A 126 -8.29 -12.93 9.18
C ALA A 126 -9.78 -12.66 9.46
N LEU A 127 -10.11 -11.52 10.08
CA LEU A 127 -11.45 -11.12 10.51
C LEU A 127 -11.97 -10.00 9.60
N LEU A 128 -12.57 -10.36 8.47
CA LEU A 128 -13.06 -9.40 7.46
C LEU A 128 -14.06 -8.38 8.06
N GLU A 129 -15.00 -8.85 8.88
CA GLU A 129 -16.03 -7.99 9.49
C GLU A 129 -15.47 -7.03 10.57
N GLU A 130 -14.24 -7.26 11.03
CA GLU A 130 -13.56 -6.44 12.05
C GLU A 130 -12.47 -5.54 11.43
N GLY A 131 -12.60 -5.21 10.14
CA GLY A 131 -11.66 -4.35 9.40
C GLY A 131 -10.37 -5.06 9.00
N GLY A 132 -10.42 -6.38 8.84
CA GLY A 132 -9.35 -7.17 8.23
C GLY A 132 -9.57 -7.38 6.73
N SER A 133 -8.53 -7.79 6.01
CA SER A 133 -8.63 -8.07 4.57
C SER A 133 -9.34 -9.37 4.20
N GLY A 134 -9.64 -10.21 5.19
CA GLY A 134 -10.17 -11.56 5.03
C GLY A 134 -9.12 -12.59 4.58
N VAL A 135 -7.83 -12.24 4.64
CA VAL A 135 -6.73 -13.16 4.30
C VAL A 135 -6.52 -14.15 5.46
N PRO A 136 -6.54 -15.47 5.23
CA PRO A 136 -6.29 -16.45 6.28
C PRO A 136 -4.93 -16.28 6.94
N LEU A 137 -4.87 -16.55 8.24
CA LEU A 137 -3.64 -16.45 9.02
C LEU A 137 -2.53 -17.37 8.46
N ASN A 138 -1.46 -16.78 7.95
CA ASN A 138 -0.22 -17.48 7.62
C ASN A 138 0.70 -17.53 8.85
N ARG A 139 0.92 -18.74 9.39
CA ARG A 139 1.71 -18.95 10.61
C ARG A 139 3.18 -18.58 10.46
N GLU A 140 3.79 -18.80 9.30
CA GLU A 140 5.20 -18.46 9.07
C GLU A 140 5.39 -16.95 8.96
N ALA A 141 4.50 -16.27 8.25
CA ALA A 141 4.49 -14.81 8.17
C ALA A 141 4.27 -14.18 9.55
N TYR A 142 3.35 -14.75 10.35
CA TYR A 142 3.12 -14.34 11.73
C TYR A 142 4.37 -14.55 12.60
N ALA A 143 5.06 -15.70 12.49
CA ALA A 143 6.27 -15.96 13.25
C ALA A 143 7.40 -14.97 12.92
N ARG A 144 7.60 -14.65 11.63
CA ARG A 144 8.57 -13.61 11.21
C ARG A 144 8.20 -12.23 11.74
N ALA A 145 6.91 -11.90 11.76
CA ALA A 145 6.44 -10.66 12.36
C ALA A 145 6.75 -10.60 13.86
N VAL A 146 6.48 -11.67 14.62
CA VAL A 146 6.80 -11.72 16.05
C VAL A 146 8.29 -11.57 16.30
N GLU A 147 9.13 -12.26 15.53
CA GLU A 147 10.58 -12.15 15.67
C GLU A 147 11.07 -10.71 15.47
N TYR A 148 10.59 -10.04 14.42
CA TYR A 148 10.94 -8.65 14.14
C TYR A 148 10.41 -7.71 15.23
N TRP A 149 9.10 -7.74 15.50
CA TRP A 149 8.44 -6.79 16.42
C TRP A 149 8.71 -7.07 17.91
N SER A 150 9.33 -8.20 18.27
CA SER A 150 9.88 -8.40 19.62
C SER A 150 11.08 -7.50 19.95
N LYS A 151 11.70 -6.92 18.91
CA LYS A 151 12.92 -6.08 19.01
C LYS A 151 12.70 -4.65 18.51
N HIS A 152 11.52 -4.34 18.00
CA HIS A 152 11.18 -3.05 17.38
C HIS A 152 9.84 -2.54 17.92
N VAL A 153 9.68 -1.22 17.95
CA VAL A 153 8.45 -0.57 18.40
C VAL A 153 8.06 0.54 17.44
N VAL A 154 6.77 0.77 17.29
CA VAL A 154 6.25 1.93 16.55
C VAL A 154 6.44 3.18 17.41
N VAL A 155 7.03 4.22 16.84
CA VAL A 155 7.17 5.51 17.51
C VAL A 155 5.81 6.22 17.52
N GLN A 156 5.39 6.68 18.69
CA GLN A 156 4.22 7.51 18.89
C GLN A 156 4.60 8.69 19.78
N ASP A 157 4.06 9.86 19.47
CA ASP A 157 4.26 11.06 20.26
C ASP A 157 3.15 11.16 21.31
N ASP A 158 3.51 10.98 22.57
CA ASP A 158 2.57 10.99 23.71
C ASP A 158 2.45 12.38 24.35
N SER A 159 2.97 13.43 23.72
CA SER A 159 2.80 14.79 24.24
C SER A 159 1.31 15.18 24.30
N GLU A 160 0.88 15.62 25.50
CA GLU A 160 -0.50 16.01 25.81
C GLU A 160 -0.95 17.23 24.99
#